data_AF-A0A0Q8NXU9-F1
#
_entry.id   AF-A0A0Q8NXU9-F1
#
_cell.length_a   1.000
_cell.length_b   1.000
_cell.length_c   1.000
_cell.angle_alpha   90.00
_cell.angle_beta   90.00
_cell.angle_gamma   90.00
#
_symmetry.space_group_name_H-M   'P 1'
#
loop_
_entity.id
_entity.type
_entity.pdbx_description
1 polymer ?
#
loop_
_entity_poly.entity_id
_entity_poly.type
_entity_poly.pdbx_seq_one_letter_code
_entity_poly.pdbx_strand_id
1 'polypeptide(L)'
;MSAATVSAALPAAERGRLRIADRVLVRLAERAAGQALGRSGAVRRIAVTGPGDPVRLTLGVELPFPADLAALATAVRAAVAAELAALTGRTVGEVVVVVERLVPTV
;
A
#
# COMPACT_ATOMS: atom_id res chain seq x y z
N MET A 1 -21.41 -41.89 3.11
CA MET A 1 -21.55 -40.42 3.18
C MET A 1 -20.92 -39.98 4.49
N SER A 2 -19.70 -39.44 4.46
CA SER A 2 -18.96 -39.03 5.66
C SER A 2 -19.28 -37.57 5.97
N ALA A 3 -19.86 -37.31 7.13
CA ALA A 3 -20.15 -35.96 7.61
C ALA A 3 -18.85 -35.35 8.15
N ALA A 4 -18.32 -34.34 7.46
CA ALA A 4 -17.22 -33.53 7.97
C ALA A 4 -17.68 -32.84 9.26
N THR A 5 -17.02 -33.14 10.37
CA THR A 5 -17.21 -32.45 11.65
C THR A 5 -16.83 -30.99 11.48
N VAL A 6 -17.83 -30.11 11.56
CA VAL A 6 -17.60 -28.66 11.63
C VAL A 6 -16.93 -28.38 12.97
N SER A 7 -15.64 -28.08 12.95
CA SER A 7 -14.94 -27.58 14.13
C SER A 7 -15.65 -26.29 14.60
N ALA A 8 -16.15 -26.29 15.82
CA ALA A 8 -16.87 -25.15 16.37
C ALA A 8 -15.94 -23.91 16.37
N ALA A 9 -16.37 -22.84 15.69
CA ALA A 9 -15.58 -21.63 15.57
C ALA A 9 -15.40 -20.97 16.95
N LEU A 10 -14.15 -20.74 17.37
CA LEU A 10 -13.82 -20.07 18.62
C LEU A 10 -14.50 -18.68 18.72
N PRO A 11 -14.97 -18.26 19.91
CA PRO A 11 -15.48 -16.92 20.17
C PRO A 11 -14.50 -15.82 19.72
N ALA A 12 -15.01 -14.66 19.31
CA ALA A 12 -14.18 -13.60 18.70
C ALA A 12 -12.97 -13.16 19.55
N ALA A 13 -13.15 -13.09 20.87
CA ALA A 13 -12.11 -12.70 21.82
C ALA A 13 -10.99 -13.75 21.95
N GLU A 14 -11.27 -15.02 21.63
CA GLU A 14 -10.36 -16.16 21.80
C GLU A 14 -9.56 -16.47 20.52
N ARG A 15 -9.88 -15.79 19.39
CA ARG A 15 -9.21 -15.98 18.09
C ARG A 15 -7.83 -15.30 17.97
N GLY A 16 -7.40 -14.59 19.01
CA GLY A 16 -6.13 -13.85 19.02
C GLY A 16 -6.18 -12.50 18.28
N ARG A 17 -5.01 -11.88 18.08
CA ARG A 17 -4.88 -10.56 17.44
C ARG A 17 -4.15 -10.66 16.10
N LEU A 18 -4.68 -9.99 15.08
CA LEU A 18 -4.00 -9.83 13.79
C LEU A 18 -2.76 -8.94 13.94
N ARG A 19 -1.59 -9.47 13.55
CA ARG A 19 -0.35 -8.70 13.41
C ARG A 19 0.08 -8.70 11.95
N ILE A 20 0.15 -7.52 11.36
CA ILE A 20 0.61 -7.31 9.99
C ILE A 20 2.04 -6.79 10.10
N ALA A 21 2.98 -7.51 9.49
CA ALA A 21 4.37 -7.08 9.46
C ALA A 21 4.55 -5.96 8.43
N ASP A 22 5.46 -5.03 8.68
CA ASP A 22 5.72 -3.89 7.80
C ASP A 22 6.04 -4.30 6.36
N ARG A 23 6.72 -5.45 6.17
CA ARG A 23 6.98 -6.01 4.84
C ARG A 23 5.71 -6.25 4.03
N VAL A 24 4.59 -6.58 4.66
CA VAL A 24 3.30 -6.78 3.96
C VAL A 24 2.75 -5.44 3.52
N LEU A 25 2.84 -4.41 4.37
CA LEU A 25 2.43 -3.04 4.03
C LEU A 25 3.25 -2.51 2.86
N VAL A 26 4.57 -2.75 2.85
CA VAL A 26 5.45 -2.43 1.72
C VAL A 26 4.96 -3.11 0.44
N ARG A 27 4.70 -4.41 0.45
CA ARG A 27 4.24 -5.16 -0.75
C ARG A 27 2.89 -4.68 -1.27
N LEU A 28 1.95 -4.37 -0.39
CA LEU A 28 0.66 -3.82 -0.77
C LEU A 28 0.82 -2.42 -1.37
N ALA A 29 1.63 -1.56 -0.76
CA ALA A 29 1.92 -0.24 -1.28
C ALA A 29 2.63 -0.28 -2.64
N GLU A 30 3.59 -1.20 -2.84
CA GLU A 30 4.28 -1.42 -4.13
C GLU A 30 3.27 -1.76 -5.23
N ARG A 31 2.35 -2.69 -4.93
CA ARG A 31 1.29 -3.10 -5.85
C ARG A 31 0.34 -1.93 -6.17
N ALA A 32 -0.20 -1.28 -5.14
CA ALA A 32 -1.15 -0.19 -5.29
C ALA A 32 -0.58 0.97 -6.11
N ALA A 33 0.64 1.39 -5.77
CA ALA A 33 1.32 2.47 -6.47
C ALA A 33 1.67 2.09 -7.92
N GLY A 34 2.12 0.85 -8.17
CA GLY A 34 2.36 0.35 -9.51
C GLY A 34 1.10 0.32 -10.39
N GLN A 35 -0.04 -0.06 -9.81
CA GLN A 35 -1.32 -0.01 -10.52
C GLN A 35 -1.78 1.42 -10.82
N ALA A 36 -1.59 2.35 -9.88
CA ALA A 36 -1.94 3.75 -10.06
C ALA A 36 -1.08 4.45 -11.11
N LEU A 37 0.22 4.14 -11.17
CA LEU A 37 1.14 4.72 -12.16
C LEU A 37 1.00 4.06 -13.55
N GLY A 38 0.64 2.77 -13.59
CA GLY A 38 0.51 2.02 -14.83
C GLY A 38 1.82 2.05 -15.65
N ARG A 39 1.74 2.46 -16.91
CA ARG A 39 2.92 2.62 -17.79
C ARG A 39 3.58 3.99 -17.66
N SER A 40 2.95 4.91 -16.93
CA SER A 40 3.37 6.29 -16.79
C SER A 40 4.33 6.49 -15.62
N GLY A 41 5.00 5.46 -15.12
CA GLY A 41 5.96 5.60 -14.04
C GLY A 41 6.32 4.28 -13.38
N ALA A 42 7.28 4.35 -12.48
CA ALA A 42 7.71 3.19 -11.71
C ALA A 42 7.94 3.56 -10.24
N VAL A 43 7.71 2.61 -9.35
CA VAL A 43 8.13 2.73 -7.95
C VAL A 43 9.58 2.25 -7.84
N ARG A 44 10.41 2.99 -7.11
CA ARG A 44 11.81 2.64 -6.83
C ARG A 44 12.00 2.10 -5.44
N ARG A 45 11.36 2.78 -4.48
CA ARG A 45 11.60 2.52 -3.07
C ARG A 45 10.34 2.78 -2.29
N ILE A 46 10.08 1.94 -1.30
CA ILE A 46 9.06 2.18 -0.30
C ILE A 46 9.68 1.96 1.07
N ALA A 47 9.39 2.87 2.00
CA ALA A 47 9.71 2.74 3.41
C ALA A 47 8.45 2.93 4.24
N VAL A 48 8.29 2.11 5.28
CA VAL A 48 7.28 2.29 6.33
C VAL A 48 8.00 2.90 7.53
N THR A 49 7.44 3.96 8.10
CA THR A 49 8.05 4.69 9.21
C THR A 49 7.11 4.73 10.40
N GLY A 50 7.68 4.54 11.59
CA GLY A 50 6.96 4.69 12.86
C GLY A 50 6.22 3.44 13.33
N PRO A 51 5.62 3.49 14.52
CA PRO A 51 4.81 2.40 15.05
C PRO A 51 3.60 2.19 14.14
N GLY A 52 3.28 0.94 13.78
CA GLY A 52 2.34 0.55 12.72
C GLY A 52 0.86 0.92 12.91
N ASP A 53 0.56 1.99 13.66
CA ASP A 53 -0.75 2.65 13.71
C ASP A 53 -0.62 4.10 14.24
N PRO A 54 -1.02 5.15 13.50
CA PRO A 54 -1.38 5.12 12.07
C PRO A 54 -0.15 4.84 11.20
N VAL A 55 -0.37 4.13 10.09
CA VAL A 55 0.72 3.74 9.16
C VAL A 55 1.22 4.99 8.43
N ARG A 56 2.55 5.18 8.39
CA ARG A 56 3.20 6.22 7.59
C ARG A 56 4.12 5.59 6.55
N LEU A 57 4.01 6.07 5.32
CA LEU A 57 4.72 5.54 4.17
C LEU A 57 5.47 6.64 3.43
N THR A 58 6.64 6.30 2.91
CA THR A 58 7.38 7.14 1.96
C THR A 58 7.66 6.32 0.71
N LEU A 59 7.22 6.83 -0.44
CA LEU A 59 7.37 6.20 -1.75
C LEU A 59 8.28 7.04 -2.64
N GLY A 60 9.38 6.46 -3.10
CA GLY A 60 10.21 6.98 -4.17
C GLY A 60 9.66 6.53 -5.52
N VAL A 61 9.34 7.47 -6.39
CA VAL A 61 8.77 7.22 -7.72
C VAL A 61 9.61 7.85 -8.83
N GLU A 62 9.61 7.20 -9.99
CA GLU A 62 10.11 7.76 -11.24
C GLU A 62 8.91 8.09 -12.13
N LEU A 63 8.86 9.33 -12.60
CA LEU A 63 7.73 9.84 -13.39
C LEU A 63 8.22 10.39 -14.73
N PRO A 64 7.41 10.29 -15.80
CA PRO A 64 7.72 10.82 -17.11
C PRO A 64 7.65 12.35 -17.10
N PHE A 65 8.37 12.95 -18.05
CA PHE A 65 8.31 14.37 -18.34
C PHE A 65 8.22 14.58 -19.87
N PRO A 66 7.34 15.48 -20.35
CA PRO A 66 6.37 16.27 -19.57
C PRO A 66 5.16 15.43 -19.11
N ALA A 67 4.74 15.60 -17.86
CA ALA A 67 3.51 15.02 -17.30
C ALA A 67 3.02 15.83 -16.08
N ASP A 68 1.75 15.66 -15.69
CA ASP A 68 1.22 16.24 -14.45
C ASP A 68 1.66 15.41 -13.24
N LEU A 69 2.82 15.77 -12.69
CA LEU A 69 3.42 15.10 -11.53
C LEU A 69 2.53 15.17 -10.28
N ALA A 70 1.77 16.28 -10.11
CA ALA A 70 0.93 16.49 -8.95
C ALA A 70 -0.31 15.58 -9.00
N ALA A 71 -0.92 15.45 -10.18
CA ALA A 71 -2.02 14.51 -10.41
C ALA A 71 -1.56 13.06 -10.20
N LEU A 72 -0.41 12.66 -10.78
CA LEU A 72 0.14 11.32 -10.61
C LEU A 72 0.45 11.00 -9.15
N ALA A 73 1.14 11.90 -8.44
CA ALA A 73 1.44 11.72 -7.02
C ALA A 73 0.17 11.63 -6.16
N THR A 74 -0.87 12.39 -6.51
CA THR A 74 -2.17 12.35 -5.81
C THR A 74 -2.91 11.05 -6.05
N ALA A 75 -2.93 10.56 -7.30
CA ALA A 75 -3.50 9.28 -7.66
C ALA A 75 -2.80 8.13 -6.90
N VAL A 76 -1.47 8.15 -6.83
CA VAL A 76 -0.68 7.17 -6.07
C VAL A 76 -1.03 7.22 -4.58
N ARG A 77 -1.07 8.40 -3.96
CA ARG A 77 -1.46 8.55 -2.54
C ARG A 77 -2.83 7.97 -2.27
N ALA A 78 -3.82 8.30 -3.11
CA ALA A 78 -5.19 7.83 -2.96
C ALA A 78 -5.30 6.30 -3.12
N ALA A 79 -4.65 5.73 -4.13
CA ALA A 79 -4.66 4.29 -4.39
C ALA A 79 -4.02 3.49 -3.23
N VAL A 80 -2.85 3.91 -2.77
CA VAL A 80 -2.14 3.25 -1.66
C VAL A 80 -2.97 3.32 -0.37
N ALA A 81 -3.52 4.49 -0.04
CA ALA A 81 -4.35 4.65 1.15
C ALA A 81 -5.62 3.78 1.10
N ALA A 82 -6.30 3.75 -0.06
CA ALA A 82 -7.51 2.97 -0.26
C ALA A 82 -7.26 1.45 -0.17
N GLU A 83 -6.22 0.94 -0.86
CA GLU A 83 -5.90 -0.49 -0.86
C GLU A 83 -5.45 -0.98 0.53
N LEU A 84 -4.61 -0.21 1.23
CA LEU A 84 -4.20 -0.57 2.58
C LEU A 84 -5.36 -0.53 3.56
N ALA A 85 -6.21 0.50 3.53
CA ALA A 85 -7.39 0.56 4.40
C ALA A 85 -8.33 -0.63 4.14
N ALA A 86 -8.57 -0.97 2.87
CA ALA A 86 -9.45 -2.07 2.48
C ALA A 86 -8.92 -3.45 2.90
N LEU A 87 -7.61 -3.70 2.76
CA LEU A 87 -7.04 -5.04 2.99
C LEU A 87 -6.55 -5.26 4.42
N THR A 88 -6.15 -4.21 5.13
CA THR A 88 -5.54 -4.33 6.45
C THR A 88 -6.43 -3.84 7.59
N GLY A 89 -7.47 -3.07 7.28
CA GLY A 89 -8.32 -2.40 8.27
C GLY A 89 -7.56 -1.36 9.12
N ARG A 90 -6.35 -0.95 8.70
CA ARG A 90 -5.53 0.05 9.38
C ARG A 90 -5.79 1.44 8.80
N THR A 91 -5.68 2.44 9.67
CA THR A 91 -5.72 3.85 9.26
C THR A 91 -4.35 4.25 8.72
N VAL A 92 -4.32 4.75 7.49
CA VAL A 92 -3.12 5.34 6.88
C VAL A 92 -3.08 6.80 7.26
N GLY A 93 -2.08 7.21 8.04
CA GLY A 93 -1.96 8.59 8.53
C GLY A 93 -1.26 9.51 7.54
N GLU A 94 -0.23 9.01 6.86
CA GLU A 94 0.58 9.81 5.95
C GLU A 94 1.18 8.97 4.82
N VAL A 95 1.12 9.50 3.60
CA VAL A 95 1.74 8.92 2.41
C VAL A 95 2.57 9.99 1.71
N VAL A 96 3.86 9.99 1.93
CA VAL A 96 4.81 10.90 1.30
C VAL A 96 5.25 10.31 -0.04
N VAL A 97 5.12 11.07 -1.13
CA VAL A 97 5.59 10.68 -2.47
C VAL A 97 6.76 11.57 -2.85
N VAL A 98 7.92 10.96 -3.06
CA VAL A 98 9.17 11.61 -3.46
C VAL A 98 9.43 11.26 -4.91
N VAL A 99 9.54 12.27 -5.76
CA VAL A 99 9.94 12.07 -7.16
C VAL A 99 11.46 11.98 -7.20
N GLU A 100 11.98 10.76 -7.34
CA GLU A 100 13.42 10.49 -7.33
C GLU A 100 14.06 10.69 -8.72
N ARG A 101 13.28 10.50 -9.79
CA ARG A 101 13.75 10.65 -11.17
C ARG A 101 12.64 11.14 -12.09
N LEU A 102 13.00 12.04 -13.00
CA LEU A 102 12.19 12.40 -14.16
C LEU A 102 12.73 11.69 -15.40
N VAL A 103 11.84 11.01 -16.13
CA VAL A 103 12.20 10.25 -17.35
C VAL A 103 11.68 11.01 -18.57
N PRO A 104 12.53 11.40 -19.53
CA PRO A 104 12.06 12.02 -20.76
C PRO A 104 11.14 11.06 -21.52
N THR A 105 9.96 11.54 -21.92
CA THR A 105 9.09 10.80 -22.82
C THR A 105 9.62 11.03 -24.23
N VAL A 106 10.34 10.05 -24.78
CA VAL A 106 10.87 10.09 -26.17
C VAL A 106 9.74 9.92 -27.17
#